data_AF-A0A7Y7DDG9-F1
#
_entry.id   AF-A0A7Y7DDG9-F1
#
_cell.length_a   1.000
_cell.length_b   1.000
_cell.length_c   1.000
_cell.angle_alpha   90.00
_cell.angle_beta   90.00
_cell.angle_gamma   90.00
#
_symmetry.space_group_name_H-M   'P 1'
#
loop_
_entity.id
_entity.type
_entity.pdbx_description
1 polymer ?
#
loop_
_entity_poly.entity_id
_entity_poly.type
_entity_poly.pdbx_seq_one_letter_code
_entity_poly.pdbx_strand_id
1 'polypeptide(L)'
;ESDLDEKELVREVQKELSRISGIKADFFKYIKCYHINYALPHVDDLKYTIPFTECKISDQVYLAGDYLLNGSINAAMISGRIAAEAVIHSFMPAH
;
A
#
# COMPACT_ATOMS: atom_id res chain seq x y z
N GLU A 1 8.96 3.86 -14.64
CA GLU A 1 9.71 2.91 -13.80
C GLU A 1 11.13 3.43 -13.63
N SER A 2 11.87 2.99 -12.61
CA SER A 2 13.31 3.31 -12.53
C SER A 2 14.04 2.31 -13.43
N ASP A 3 14.54 2.78 -14.57
CA ASP A 3 15.29 1.98 -15.54
C ASP A 3 16.73 1.65 -15.08
N LEU A 4 17.09 2.00 -13.84
CA LEU A 4 18.41 1.77 -13.28
C LEU A 4 18.61 0.29 -12.92
N ASP A 5 19.79 -0.23 -13.25
CA ASP A 5 20.21 -1.51 -12.68
C ASP A 5 20.50 -1.38 -11.17
N GLU A 6 20.62 -2.51 -10.47
CA GLU A 6 20.82 -2.49 -9.01
C GLU A 6 22.10 -1.73 -8.59
N LYS A 7 23.18 -1.83 -9.35
CA LYS A 7 24.44 -1.17 -9.01
C LYS A 7 24.32 0.34 -9.18
N GLU A 8 23.65 0.78 -10.24
CA GLU A 8 23.36 2.18 -10.48
C GLU A 8 22.46 2.75 -9.39
N LEU A 9 21.38 2.03 -9.03
CA LEU A 9 20.47 2.43 -7.95
C LEU A 9 21.21 2.58 -6.62
N VAL A 10 22.04 1.59 -6.23
CA VAL A 10 22.84 1.66 -5.00
C VAL A 10 23.74 2.89 -5.00
N ARG A 11 24.42 3.18 -6.12
CA ARG A 11 25.32 4.34 -6.23
C ARG A 11 24.57 5.66 -6.07
N GLU A 12 23.40 5.79 -6.70
CA GLU A 12 22.60 7.02 -6.59
C GLU A 12 22.04 7.21 -5.18
N VAL A 13 21.56 6.13 -4.53
CA VAL A 13 21.12 6.17 -3.12
C VAL A 13 22.27 6.58 -2.18
N GLN A 14 23.49 6.05 -2.37
CA GLN A 14 24.65 6.44 -1.56
C GLN A 14 25.01 7.92 -1.71
N LYS A 15 24.93 8.47 -2.93
CA LYS A 15 25.14 9.91 -3.18
C LYS A 15 24.07 10.75 -2.50
N GLU A 16 22.81 10.35 -2.60
CA GLU A 16 21.70 11.08 -1.98
C GLU A 16 21.81 11.06 -0.45
N LEU A 17 22.09 9.90 0.16
CA LEU A 17 22.35 9.79 1.59
C LEU A 17 23.52 10.66 2.04
N SER A 18 24.59 10.72 1.23
CA SER A 18 25.74 11.59 1.51
C SER A 18 25.34 13.07 1.52
N ARG A 19 24.53 13.50 0.56
CA ARG A 19 24.02 14.88 0.49
C ARG A 19 23.12 15.24 1.69
N ILE A 20 22.26 14.31 2.12
CA ILE A 20 21.30 14.54 3.21
C ILE A 20 21.99 14.52 4.58
N SER A 21 22.92 13.60 4.81
CA SER A 21 23.53 13.36 6.13
C SER A 21 24.88 14.04 6.35
N GLY A 22 25.59 14.44 5.29
CA GLY A 22 26.97 14.91 5.36
C GLY A 22 28.03 13.81 5.55
N ILE A 23 27.63 12.54 5.67
CA ILE A 23 28.54 11.39 5.73
C ILE A 23 29.00 11.06 4.31
N LYS A 24 30.28 10.70 4.12
CA LYS A 24 30.76 10.33 2.76
C LYS A 24 30.07 9.06 2.25
N ALA A 25 29.76 9.03 0.96
CA ALA A 25 29.07 7.91 0.29
C ALA A 25 29.70 6.54 0.60
N ASP A 26 31.03 6.45 0.65
CA ASP A 26 31.78 5.21 0.87
C ASP A 26 31.58 4.58 2.26
N PHE A 27 31.04 5.33 3.24
CA PHE A 27 30.68 4.77 4.54
C PHE A 27 29.34 4.03 4.53
N PHE A 28 28.48 4.26 3.54
CA PHE A 28 27.21 3.56 3.42
C PHE A 28 27.42 2.18 2.79
N LYS A 29 27.29 1.14 3.60
CA LYS A 29 27.35 -0.25 3.13
C LYS A 29 25.97 -0.70 2.67
N TYR A 30 25.86 -1.07 1.40
CA TYR A 30 24.67 -1.74 0.87
C TYR A 30 24.42 -3.07 1.60
N ILE A 31 23.17 -3.30 2.00
CA ILE A 31 22.74 -4.53 2.67
C ILE A 31 21.87 -5.35 1.72
N LYS A 32 20.81 -4.74 1.20
CA LYS A 32 19.83 -5.42 0.34
C LYS A 32 18.92 -4.43 -0.39
N CYS A 33 18.50 -4.80 -1.59
CA CYS A 33 17.47 -4.15 -2.39
C CYS A 33 16.29 -5.11 -2.56
N TYR A 34 15.08 -4.56 -2.57
CA TYR A 34 13.87 -5.30 -2.91
C TYR A 34 13.15 -4.52 -3.99
N HIS A 35 12.99 -5.15 -5.15
CA HIS A 35 12.20 -4.58 -6.24
C HIS A 35 10.76 -5.05 -6.13
N ILE A 36 9.83 -4.11 -5.99
CA ILE A 36 8.40 -4.37 -5.87
C ILE A 36 7.72 -3.64 -7.03
N ASN A 37 7.40 -4.37 -8.10
CA ASN A 37 6.87 -3.80 -9.35
C ASN A 37 5.60 -2.97 -9.12
N TYR A 38 4.75 -3.40 -8.17
CA TYR A 38 3.52 -2.73 -7.79
C TYR A 38 3.51 -2.49 -6.27
N ALA A 39 4.37 -1.58 -5.83
CA ALA A 39 4.59 -1.31 -4.40
C ALA A 39 3.41 -0.60 -3.72
N LEU A 40 2.66 0.20 -4.47
CA LEU A 40 1.52 0.97 -3.97
C LEU A 40 0.39 0.95 -5.00
N PRO A 41 -0.88 0.87 -4.54
CA PRO A 41 -2.00 0.96 -5.45
C PRO A 41 -2.10 2.35 -6.06
N HIS A 42 -2.48 2.41 -7.34
CA HIS A 42 -2.90 3.66 -7.96
C HIS A 42 -4.37 3.92 -7.59
N VAL A 43 -4.62 4.97 -6.81
CA VAL A 43 -5.95 5.33 -6.32
C VAL A 43 -6.24 6.76 -6.73
N ASP A 44 -7.14 6.95 -7.69
CA ASP A 44 -7.51 8.27 -8.22
C ASP A 44 -8.31 9.10 -7.22
N ASP A 45 -9.19 8.45 -6.45
CA ASP A 45 -10.07 9.07 -5.46
C ASP A 45 -9.68 8.62 -4.05
N LEU A 46 -8.79 9.36 -3.40
CA LEU A 46 -8.32 9.04 -2.06
C LEU A 46 -9.46 9.19 -1.04
N LYS A 47 -9.82 8.08 -0.39
CA LYS A 47 -10.86 8.04 0.64
C LYS A 47 -10.28 7.68 2.00
N TYR A 48 -10.99 8.12 3.05
CA TYR A 48 -10.67 7.73 4.43
C TYR A 48 -11.56 6.57 4.94
N THR A 49 -12.79 6.48 4.42
CA THR A 49 -13.74 5.40 4.71
C THR A 49 -14.69 5.23 3.54
N ILE A 50 -15.37 4.09 3.49
CA ILE A 50 -16.45 3.79 2.56
C ILE A 50 -17.61 3.14 3.33
N PRO A 51 -18.86 3.31 2.88
CA PRO A 51 -19.98 2.52 3.38
C PRO A 51 -19.74 1.03 3.16
N PHE A 52 -20.21 0.18 4.07
CA PHE A 52 -20.07 -1.28 3.96
C PHE A 52 -20.72 -1.87 2.70
N THR A 53 -21.70 -1.17 2.11
CA THR A 53 -22.31 -1.53 0.83
C THR A 53 -21.36 -1.41 -0.34
N GLU A 54 -20.37 -0.49 -0.29
CA GLU A 54 -19.35 -0.34 -1.35
C GLU A 54 -18.31 -1.47 -1.32
N CYS A 55 -18.21 -2.21 -0.21
CA CYS A 55 -17.35 -3.40 -0.14
C CYS A 55 -17.99 -4.62 -0.85
N LYS A 56 -19.31 -4.66 -1.08
CA LYS A 56 -19.98 -5.84 -1.63
C LYS A 56 -20.00 -5.77 -3.17
N ILE A 57 -19.33 -6.71 -3.84
CA ILE A 57 -19.43 -6.87 -5.30
C ILE A 57 -20.66 -7.71 -5.65
N SER A 58 -20.83 -8.84 -4.96
CA SER A 58 -21.94 -9.77 -5.20
C SER A 58 -22.33 -10.45 -3.90
N ASP A 59 -23.35 -11.30 -3.95
CA ASP A 59 -23.69 -12.13 -2.80
C ASP A 59 -22.49 -12.95 -2.36
N GLN A 60 -22.20 -12.88 -1.05
CA GLN A 60 -21.09 -13.58 -0.40
C GLN A 60 -19.68 -13.17 -0.88
N VAL A 61 -19.54 -12.12 -1.69
CA VAL A 61 -18.24 -11.61 -2.17
C VAL A 61 -18.05 -10.17 -1.76
N TYR A 62 -17.00 -9.94 -0.97
CA TYR A 62 -16.67 -8.64 -0.40
C TYR A 62 -15.21 -8.29 -0.66
N LEU A 63 -14.95 -7.02 -0.93
CA LEU A 63 -13.62 -6.45 -1.13
C LEU A 63 -13.05 -5.91 0.16
N ALA A 64 -11.78 -6.20 0.39
CA ALA A 64 -10.93 -5.57 1.38
C ALA A 64 -9.53 -5.35 0.78
N GLY A 65 -8.84 -4.31 1.23
CA GLY A 65 -7.53 -3.92 0.71
C GLY A 65 -7.27 -2.42 0.85
N ASP A 66 -6.00 -2.04 0.77
CA ASP A 66 -5.59 -0.63 0.79
C ASP A 66 -6.09 0.15 -0.45
N TYR A 67 -6.15 -0.51 -1.61
CA TYR A 67 -6.65 0.08 -2.86
C TYR A 67 -8.09 0.63 -2.80
N LEU A 68 -8.90 0.20 -1.82
CA LEU A 68 -10.27 0.70 -1.65
C LEU A 68 -10.35 2.11 -1.06
N LEU A 69 -9.27 2.56 -0.39
CA LEU A 69 -9.24 3.83 0.34
C LEU A 69 -8.01 4.64 -0.05
N ASN A 70 -6.83 4.19 0.38
CA ASN A 70 -5.53 4.78 0.08
C ASN A 70 -4.44 3.72 0.27
N GLY A 71 -3.29 3.88 -0.39
CA GLY A 71 -2.16 2.94 -0.30
C GLY A 71 -1.43 2.95 1.05
N SER A 72 -2.13 2.61 2.13
CA SER A 72 -1.57 2.53 3.48
C SER A 72 -2.03 1.27 4.22
N ILE A 73 -1.23 0.85 5.20
CA ILE A 73 -1.58 -0.25 6.11
C ILE A 73 -2.89 0.06 6.87
N ASN A 74 -3.12 1.32 7.24
CA ASN A 74 -4.34 1.73 7.93
C ASN A 74 -5.57 1.53 7.04
N ALA A 75 -5.49 1.90 5.77
CA ALA A 75 -6.56 1.66 4.80
C ALA A 75 -6.87 0.18 4.60
N ALA A 76 -5.86 -0.68 4.51
CA ALA A 76 -6.05 -2.13 4.46
C ALA A 76 -6.79 -2.66 5.70
N MET A 77 -6.43 -2.19 6.90
CA MET A 77 -7.10 -2.60 8.14
C MET A 77 -8.53 -2.07 8.24
N ILE A 78 -8.77 -0.80 7.87
CA ILE A 78 -10.10 -0.19 7.90
C ILE A 78 -11.03 -0.90 6.92
N SER A 79 -10.62 -1.09 5.67
CA SER A 79 -11.44 -1.79 4.67
C SER A 79 -11.73 -3.23 5.06
N GLY A 80 -10.76 -3.93 5.68
CA GLY A 80 -10.98 -5.26 6.24
C GLY A 80 -12.06 -5.29 7.33
N ARG A 81 -12.08 -4.29 8.23
CA ARG A 81 -13.14 -4.16 9.25
C ARG A 81 -14.51 -3.93 8.60
N ILE A 82 -14.57 -3.01 7.64
CA ILE A 82 -15.82 -2.67 6.93
C ILE A 82 -16.35 -3.90 6.17
N ALA A 83 -15.48 -4.66 5.50
CA ALA A 83 -15.87 -5.89 4.81
C ALA A 83 -16.43 -6.94 5.79
N ALA A 84 -15.82 -7.10 6.96
CA ALA A 84 -16.33 -8.00 7.99
C ALA A 84 -17.71 -7.56 8.53
N GLU A 85 -17.92 -6.25 8.76
CA GLU A 85 -19.23 -5.69 9.11
C GLU A 85 -20.27 -5.98 8.02
N ALA A 86 -19.91 -5.82 6.74
CA ALA A 86 -20.78 -6.11 5.60
C ALA A 86 -21.19 -7.59 5.52
N VAL A 87 -20.27 -8.50 5.87
CA VAL A 87 -20.54 -9.94 5.95
C VAL A 87 -21.49 -10.24 7.10
N ILE A 88 -21.25 -9.68 8.30
CA ILE A 88 -22.14 -9.91 9.45
C ILE A 88 -23.55 -9.43 9.13
N HIS A 89 -23.69 -8.24 8.55
CA HIS A 89 -24.99 -7.67 8.19
C HIS A 89 -25.76 -8.48 7.15
N SER A 90 -25.09 -9.19 6.23
CA SER A 90 -25.79 -9.99 5.21
C SER A 90 -26.43 -11.26 5.76
N PHE A 91 -26.02 -11.72 6.95
CA PHE A 91 -26.67 -12.81 7.67
C PHE A 91 -27.76 -12.33 8.63
N MET A 92 -27.91 -11.01 8.83
CA MET A 92 -28.97 -10.48 9.68
C MET A 92 -30.31 -10.52 8.91
N PRO A 93 -31.41 -10.99 9.53
CA PRO A 93 -32.72 -10.94 8.90
C PRO A 93 -33.11 -9.50 8.59
N ALA A 94 -33.59 -9.24 7.37
CA ALA A 94 -34.31 -8.01 7.09
C ALA A 94 -35.69 -8.10 7.77
N HIS A 95 -35.94 -7.22 8.74
CA HIS A 95 -37.26 -7.06 9.37
C HIS A 95 -38.22 -6.30 8.46
#